data_AF-A0A916QWY8-F1
#
_entry.id   AF-A0A916QWY8-F1
#
_cell.length_a   1.000
_cell.length_b   1.000
_cell.length_c   1.000
_cell.angle_alpha   90.00
_cell.angle_beta   90.00
_cell.angle_gamma   90.00
#
_symmetry.space_group_name_H-M   'P 1'
#
loop_
_entity.id
_entity.type
_entity.pdbx_description
1 polymer ?
#
loop_
_entity_poly.entity_id
_entity_poly.type
_entity_poly.pdbx_seq_one_letter_code
_entity_poly.pdbx_strand_id
1 'polypeptide(L)'
;MNEHQLAKKFSNKENTQSPINMKDFLQHQIPAETNQALQAELSKIPLDLENITEEKLQQLGQIIQQLLPEEILQSFKQLTKPHGLPFLVIHNLPIDEKLGKPPVDGKRPQHKTTDISEKILLGISAVSGLLPLAYKQEKGVLVQEITPVPGKERSLSNEGSVSLGYHTDEAILKRCYRPEFLFLLGLIMIQIHLPILQNSTKHSQNLVRVTDTSYSNLCFELNCQGLLTCGMEK
;
A
#
# COMPACT_ATOMS: atom_id res chain seq x y z
N MET A 1 33.21 35.45 4.31
CA MET A 1 32.81 34.25 3.55
C MET A 1 31.39 34.51 3.07
N ASN A 2 31.17 34.76 1.77
CA ASN A 2 29.86 35.24 1.28
C ASN A 2 28.93 34.06 0.92
N GLU A 3 27.62 34.31 0.90
CA GLU A 3 26.56 33.33 0.61
C GLU A 3 26.75 32.60 -0.74
N HIS A 4 27.44 33.22 -1.69
CA HIS A 4 27.74 32.66 -3.00
C HIS A 4 28.76 31.50 -2.95
N GLN A 5 29.57 31.40 -1.90
CA GLN A 5 30.52 30.29 -1.70
C GLN A 5 29.89 29.08 -0.99
N LEU A 6 28.80 29.25 -0.25
CA LEU A 6 28.03 28.16 0.35
C LEU A 6 27.20 27.41 -0.70
N ALA A 7 26.60 28.13 -1.66
CA ALA A 7 25.79 27.53 -2.74
C ALA A 7 26.59 26.58 -3.65
N LYS A 8 27.87 26.86 -3.92
CA LYS A 8 28.72 25.99 -4.75
C LYS A 8 29.15 24.69 -4.06
N LYS A 9 29.10 24.61 -2.72
CA LYS A 9 29.47 23.39 -1.98
C LYS A 9 28.35 22.35 -1.95
N PHE A 10 27.10 22.76 -2.21
CA PHE A 10 25.94 21.87 -2.29
C PHE A 10 25.61 21.39 -3.71
N SER A 11 26.24 21.96 -4.75
CA SER A 11 25.91 21.64 -6.15
C SER A 11 26.69 20.46 -6.77
N ASN A 12 27.64 19.85 -6.06
CA ASN A 12 28.51 18.79 -6.62
C ASN A 12 28.43 17.44 -5.89
N LYS A 13 27.25 17.09 -5.37
CA LYS A 13 26.91 15.69 -5.10
C LYS A 13 25.65 15.36 -5.89
N GLU A 14 25.81 15.23 -7.21
CA GLU A 14 24.96 14.33 -7.96
C GLU A 14 25.16 12.95 -7.35
N ASN A 15 24.25 12.60 -6.45
CA ASN A 15 24.15 11.27 -5.89
C ASN A 15 23.68 10.38 -7.03
N THR A 16 24.64 9.83 -7.78
CA THR A 16 24.44 8.75 -8.75
C THR A 16 24.04 7.50 -7.97
N GLN A 17 22.86 7.52 -7.39
CA GLN A 17 22.23 6.34 -6.85
C GLN A 17 21.69 5.59 -8.07
N SER A 18 22.37 4.50 -8.41
CA SER A 18 21.91 3.55 -9.42
C SER A 18 20.42 3.26 -9.23
N PRO A 19 19.62 3.15 -10.30
CA PRO A 19 18.19 2.89 -10.19
C PRO A 19 17.98 1.65 -9.33
N ILE A 20 17.21 1.80 -8.25
CA ILE A 20 16.90 0.70 -7.35
C ILE A 20 16.20 -0.37 -8.19
N ASN A 21 16.85 -1.52 -8.34
CA ASN A 21 16.32 -2.61 -9.14
C ASN A 21 15.15 -3.23 -8.37
N MET A 22 13.94 -3.19 -8.96
CA MET A 22 12.74 -3.77 -8.33
C MET A 22 12.87 -5.27 -7.98
N LYS A 23 13.87 -5.97 -8.54
CA LYS A 23 14.17 -7.38 -8.25
C LYS A 23 14.90 -7.59 -6.92
N ASP A 24 15.44 -6.56 -6.29
CA ASP A 24 16.22 -6.65 -5.04
C ASP A 24 15.34 -6.54 -3.79
N PHE A 25 14.03 -6.58 -3.98
CA PHE A 25 13.03 -6.31 -2.97
C PHE A 25 12.49 -7.62 -2.40
N LEU A 26 12.33 -7.69 -1.07
CA LEU A 26 11.75 -8.89 -0.45
C LEU A 26 10.27 -8.99 -0.84
N GLN A 27 9.93 -10.07 -1.52
CA GLN A 27 8.56 -10.36 -1.93
C GLN A 27 8.19 -11.77 -1.50
N HIS A 28 6.97 -11.94 -1.03
CA HIS A 28 6.39 -13.24 -0.71
C HIS A 28 5.22 -13.55 -1.62
N GLN A 29 5.05 -14.83 -1.89
CA GLN A 29 3.90 -15.37 -2.61
C GLN A 29 3.12 -16.23 -1.64
N ILE A 30 1.87 -15.86 -1.35
CA ILE A 30 0.99 -16.69 -0.52
C ILE A 30 0.58 -17.94 -1.30
N PRO A 31 0.77 -19.15 -0.76
CA PRO A 31 0.26 -20.38 -1.35
C PRO A 31 -1.26 -20.34 -1.50
N ALA A 32 -1.80 -20.94 -2.56
CA ALA A 32 -3.24 -20.92 -2.83
C ALA A 32 -4.06 -21.56 -1.69
N GLU A 33 -3.54 -22.62 -1.08
CA GLU A 33 -4.15 -23.27 0.09
C GLU A 33 -4.21 -22.34 1.31
N THR A 34 -3.15 -21.56 1.56
CA THR A 34 -3.12 -20.56 2.64
C THR A 34 -4.11 -19.44 2.36
N ASN A 35 -4.19 -18.96 1.11
CA ASN A 35 -5.19 -17.96 0.71
C ASN A 35 -6.61 -18.46 0.99
N GLN A 36 -6.95 -19.68 0.58
CA GLN A 36 -8.26 -20.28 0.80
C GLN A 36 -8.57 -20.49 2.28
N ALA A 37 -7.59 -20.94 3.07
CA ALA A 37 -7.76 -21.10 4.51
C ALA A 37 -8.00 -19.75 5.20
N LEU A 38 -7.23 -18.72 4.84
CA LEU A 38 -7.44 -17.35 5.33
C LEU A 38 -8.82 -16.82 4.96
N GLN A 39 -9.25 -16.99 3.70
CA GLN A 39 -10.59 -16.62 3.25
C GLN A 39 -11.67 -17.27 4.12
N ALA A 40 -11.54 -18.58 4.35
CA ALA A 40 -12.52 -19.37 5.10
C ALA A 40 -12.60 -18.95 6.57
N GLU A 41 -11.46 -18.76 7.25
CA GLU A 41 -11.44 -18.37 8.67
C GLU A 41 -11.87 -16.90 8.86
N LEU A 42 -11.38 -15.98 8.02
CA LEU A 42 -11.74 -14.57 8.13
C LEU A 42 -13.22 -14.30 7.82
N SER A 43 -13.85 -15.11 6.96
CA SER A 43 -15.28 -15.01 6.66
C SER A 43 -16.17 -15.28 7.88
N LYS A 44 -15.67 -16.03 8.88
CA LYS A 44 -16.42 -16.38 10.10
C LYS A 44 -16.45 -15.24 11.12
N ILE A 45 -15.55 -14.26 10.99
CA ILE A 45 -15.40 -13.19 11.96
C ILE A 45 -16.25 -11.99 11.55
N PRO A 46 -17.29 -11.59 12.29
CA PRO A 46 -17.96 -10.33 12.01
C PRO A 46 -17.02 -9.16 12.33
N LEU A 47 -17.01 -8.15 11.47
CA LEU A 47 -16.27 -6.90 11.67
C LEU A 47 -17.20 -5.71 11.46
N ASP A 48 -17.15 -4.79 12.42
CA ASP A 48 -17.74 -3.46 12.30
C ASP A 48 -16.59 -2.47 12.10
N LEU A 49 -16.46 -1.92 10.89
CA LEU A 49 -15.37 -1.02 10.53
C LEU A 49 -15.45 0.34 11.26
N GLU A 50 -16.61 0.72 11.78
CA GLU A 50 -16.78 1.97 12.53
C GLU A 50 -16.39 1.81 14.01
N ASN A 51 -16.40 0.58 14.52
CA ASN A 51 -16.13 0.28 15.93
C ASN A 51 -15.26 -0.97 16.09
N ILE A 52 -14.00 -0.87 15.65
CA ILE A 52 -13.03 -1.95 15.77
C ILE A 52 -12.41 -1.95 17.17
N THR A 53 -12.62 -3.04 17.92
CA THR A 53 -12.04 -3.22 19.25
C THR A 53 -10.65 -3.85 19.19
N GLU A 54 -9.84 -3.65 20.24
CA GLU A 54 -8.53 -4.32 20.36
C GLU A 54 -8.66 -5.85 20.35
N GLU A 55 -9.70 -6.39 20.99
CA GLU A 55 -10.01 -7.83 20.97
C GLU A 55 -10.22 -8.33 19.53
N LYS A 56 -10.94 -7.55 18.71
CA LYS A 56 -11.17 -7.90 17.31
C LYS A 56 -9.87 -7.88 16.50
N LEU A 57 -9.01 -6.88 16.71
CA LEU A 57 -7.69 -6.82 16.08
C LEU A 57 -6.82 -8.01 16.48
N GLN A 58 -6.81 -8.37 17.77
CA GLN A 58 -6.08 -9.54 18.27
C GLN A 58 -6.61 -10.84 17.64
N GLN A 59 -7.93 -11.00 17.54
CA GLN A 59 -8.54 -12.16 16.89
C GLN A 59 -8.12 -12.27 15.42
N LEU A 60 -8.14 -11.16 14.67
CA LEU A 60 -7.68 -11.14 13.27
C LEU A 60 -6.19 -11.46 13.18
N GLY A 61 -5.37 -10.86 14.03
CA GLY A 61 -3.92 -11.13 14.10
C GLY A 61 -3.60 -12.59 14.40
N GLN A 62 -4.36 -13.25 15.29
CA GLN A 62 -4.20 -14.67 15.60
C GLN A 62 -4.46 -15.56 14.38
N ILE A 63 -5.51 -15.30 13.61
CA ILE A 63 -5.80 -16.05 12.38
C ILE A 63 -4.65 -15.90 11.38
N ILE A 64 -4.17 -14.67 11.18
CA ILE A 64 -3.04 -14.38 10.28
C ILE A 64 -1.78 -15.10 10.74
N GLN A 65 -1.47 -15.04 12.04
CA GLN A 65 -0.30 -15.69 12.62
C GLN A 65 -0.34 -17.22 12.52
N GLN A 66 -1.52 -17.83 12.64
CA GLN A 66 -1.67 -19.29 12.56
C GLN A 66 -1.57 -19.83 11.13
N LEU A 67 -2.00 -19.05 10.14
CA LEU A 67 -2.14 -19.54 8.77
C LEU A 67 -1.03 -19.07 7.82
N LEU A 68 -0.40 -17.93 8.07
CA LEU A 68 0.70 -17.47 7.21
C LEU A 68 1.98 -18.29 7.46
N PRO A 69 2.77 -18.55 6.40
CA PRO A 69 4.10 -19.13 6.54
C PRO A 69 5.01 -18.32 7.46
N GLU A 70 5.85 -19.01 8.23
CA GLU A 70 6.72 -18.40 9.23
C GLU A 70 7.68 -17.37 8.61
N GLU A 71 8.17 -17.58 7.38
CA GLU A 71 9.03 -16.63 6.68
C GLU A 71 8.38 -15.26 6.46
N ILE A 72 7.06 -15.23 6.26
CA ILE A 72 6.29 -13.99 6.08
C ILE A 72 6.11 -13.29 7.42
N LEU A 73 5.80 -14.06 8.47
CA LEU A 73 5.70 -13.55 9.84
C LEU A 73 7.02 -12.95 10.34
N GLN A 74 8.15 -13.60 10.00
CA GLN A 74 9.47 -13.06 10.28
C GLN A 74 9.73 -11.77 9.52
N SER A 75 9.25 -11.66 8.28
CA SER A 75 9.37 -10.43 7.49
C SER A 75 8.59 -9.27 8.11
N PHE A 76 7.40 -9.51 8.68
CA PHE A 76 6.68 -8.50 9.46
C PHE A 76 7.47 -8.03 10.68
N LYS A 77 8.11 -8.95 11.43
CA LYS A 77 8.99 -8.59 12.55
C LYS A 77 10.23 -7.81 12.09
N GLN A 78 10.69 -8.01 10.85
CA GLN A 78 11.80 -7.24 10.29
C GLN A 78 11.38 -5.86 9.81
N LEU A 79 10.12 -5.64 9.42
CA LEU A 79 9.62 -4.30 9.06
C LEU A 79 9.76 -3.34 10.24
N THR A 80 9.35 -3.75 11.44
CA THR A 80 9.26 -2.86 12.61
C THR A 80 10.57 -2.73 13.40
N LYS A 81 11.67 -3.35 12.95
CA LYS A 81 12.98 -3.23 13.60
C LYS A 81 13.71 -1.96 13.14
N PRO A 82 14.50 -1.32 14.01
CA PRO A 82 15.45 -0.31 13.58
C PRO A 82 16.40 -0.88 12.51
N HIS A 83 16.57 -0.15 11.40
CA HIS A 83 17.34 -0.61 10.22
C HIS A 83 16.81 -1.90 9.58
N GLY A 84 15.54 -2.21 9.82
CA GLY A 84 14.84 -3.34 9.25
C GLY A 84 14.46 -3.13 7.78
N LEU A 85 13.48 -3.91 7.33
CA LEU A 85 12.97 -3.82 5.97
C LEU A 85 12.19 -2.51 5.80
N PRO A 86 12.53 -1.65 4.82
CA PRO A 86 11.79 -0.42 4.61
C PRO A 86 10.44 -0.65 3.91
N PHE A 87 10.26 -1.80 3.27
CA PHE A 87 8.98 -2.24 2.71
C PHE A 87 8.96 -3.75 2.47
N LEU A 88 7.75 -4.27 2.26
CA LEU A 88 7.46 -5.66 1.96
C LEU A 88 6.34 -5.75 0.93
N VAL A 89 6.45 -6.71 0.01
CA VAL A 89 5.48 -6.98 -1.04
C VAL A 89 4.96 -8.41 -0.87
N ILE A 90 3.64 -8.58 -0.76
CA ILE A 90 3.01 -9.89 -0.57
C ILE A 90 1.96 -10.09 -1.66
N HIS A 91 2.15 -11.13 -2.46
CA HIS A 91 1.26 -11.50 -3.55
C HIS A 91 0.26 -12.58 -3.12
N ASN A 92 -0.89 -12.59 -3.79
CA ASN A 92 -1.94 -13.58 -3.65
C ASN A 92 -2.57 -13.63 -2.24
N LEU A 93 -2.77 -12.48 -1.61
CA LEU A 93 -3.61 -12.40 -0.41
C LEU A 93 -5.10 -12.55 -0.78
N PRO A 94 -5.92 -13.08 0.14
CA PRO A 94 -7.36 -13.20 -0.09
C PRO A 94 -7.99 -11.81 -0.15
N ILE A 95 -9.01 -11.70 -0.99
CA ILE A 95 -9.83 -10.50 -1.18
C ILE A 95 -11.29 -10.91 -1.20
N ASP A 96 -12.17 -9.93 -1.19
CA ASP A 96 -13.59 -10.13 -1.36
C ASP A 96 -13.91 -10.77 -2.71
N GLU A 97 -14.74 -11.81 -2.72
CA GLU A 97 -15.12 -12.53 -3.94
C GLU A 97 -15.89 -11.63 -4.93
N LYS A 98 -16.59 -10.61 -4.40
CA LYS A 98 -17.42 -9.68 -5.17
C LYS A 98 -16.99 -8.24 -4.90
N LEU A 99 -15.98 -7.77 -5.63
CA LEU A 99 -15.50 -6.38 -5.54
C LEU A 99 -16.43 -5.37 -6.25
N GLY A 100 -17.07 -5.78 -7.35
CA GLY A 100 -17.82 -4.87 -8.22
C GLY A 100 -16.93 -3.86 -8.95
N LYS A 101 -17.47 -2.70 -9.30
CA LYS A 101 -16.70 -1.60 -9.93
C LYS A 101 -16.02 -0.75 -8.84
N PRO A 102 -14.85 -0.14 -9.13
CA PRO A 102 -14.25 0.85 -8.25
C PRO A 102 -15.26 1.95 -7.86
N PRO A 103 -15.29 2.40 -6.60
CA PRO A 103 -16.19 3.46 -6.19
C PRO A 103 -15.82 4.79 -6.88
N VAL A 104 -16.81 5.64 -7.11
CA VAL A 104 -16.65 6.95 -7.76
C VAL A 104 -16.64 8.12 -6.77
N ASP A 105 -16.79 7.84 -5.48
CA ASP A 105 -16.89 8.83 -4.41
C ASP A 105 -15.78 8.68 -3.35
N GLY A 106 -14.81 7.77 -3.59
CA GLY A 106 -13.71 7.52 -2.68
C GLY A 106 -14.12 6.84 -1.36
N LYS A 107 -15.35 6.30 -1.28
CA LYS A 107 -15.87 5.60 -0.10
C LYS A 107 -16.00 4.11 -0.35
N ARG A 108 -16.04 3.33 0.74
CA ARG A 108 -16.27 1.88 0.68
C ARG A 108 -17.58 1.60 -0.07
N PRO A 109 -17.58 0.76 -1.12
CA PRO A 109 -18.79 0.52 -1.89
C PRO A 109 -19.88 -0.17 -1.07
N GLN A 110 -21.13 0.33 -1.16
CA GLN A 110 -22.27 -0.26 -0.46
C GLN A 110 -22.60 -1.68 -0.92
N HIS A 111 -22.30 -2.01 -2.18
CA HIS A 111 -22.52 -3.36 -2.73
C HIS A 111 -21.49 -4.39 -2.26
N LYS A 112 -20.42 -3.95 -1.59
CA LYS A 112 -19.38 -4.84 -1.05
C LYS A 112 -19.90 -5.48 0.23
N THR A 113 -20.37 -6.72 0.11
CA THR A 113 -21.04 -7.47 1.20
C THR A 113 -20.07 -8.16 2.16
N THR A 114 -18.79 -8.24 1.82
CA THR A 114 -17.74 -8.83 2.65
C THR A 114 -16.63 -7.80 2.88
N ASP A 115 -15.74 -8.11 3.81
CA ASP A 115 -14.73 -7.22 4.41
C ASP A 115 -13.38 -7.95 4.53
N ILE A 116 -13.12 -8.90 3.62
CA ILE A 116 -11.93 -9.76 3.68
C ILE A 116 -10.67 -8.94 3.47
N SER A 117 -10.68 -8.01 2.52
CA SER A 117 -9.53 -7.14 2.27
C SER A 117 -9.19 -6.27 3.48
N GLU A 118 -10.19 -5.76 4.18
CA GLU A 118 -10.05 -4.93 5.37
C GLU A 118 -9.52 -5.77 6.53
N LYS A 119 -10.09 -6.97 6.74
CA LYS A 119 -9.63 -7.93 7.76
C LYS A 119 -8.17 -8.34 7.55
N ILE A 120 -7.73 -8.52 6.31
CA ILE A 120 -6.33 -8.81 5.99
C ILE A 120 -5.43 -7.66 6.40
N LEU A 121 -5.75 -6.43 6.02
CA LEU A 121 -4.96 -5.25 6.38
C LEU A 121 -4.85 -5.09 7.90
N LEU A 122 -5.97 -5.22 8.61
CA LEU A 122 -6.04 -5.10 10.07
C LEU A 122 -5.35 -6.25 10.81
N GLY A 123 -5.47 -7.47 10.30
CA GLY A 123 -4.79 -8.63 10.86
C GLY A 123 -3.28 -8.58 10.66
N ILE A 124 -2.83 -8.13 9.48
CA ILE A 124 -1.40 -7.89 9.20
C ILE A 124 -0.85 -6.79 10.11
N SER A 125 -1.57 -5.67 10.31
CA SER A 125 -1.11 -4.64 11.24
C SER A 125 -0.98 -5.18 12.66
N ALA A 126 -1.94 -5.99 13.11
CA ALA A 126 -1.94 -6.59 14.45
C ALA A 126 -0.73 -7.54 14.65
N VAL A 127 -0.46 -8.46 13.72
CA VAL A 127 0.69 -9.38 13.84
C VAL A 127 2.03 -8.67 13.69
N SER A 128 2.05 -7.51 13.01
CA SER A 128 3.23 -6.65 12.91
C SER A 128 3.49 -5.85 14.19
N GLY A 129 2.57 -5.87 15.16
CA GLY A 129 2.64 -5.05 16.37
C GLY A 129 2.31 -3.57 16.14
N LEU A 130 1.62 -3.26 15.04
CA LEU A 130 1.24 -1.90 14.64
C LEU A 130 -0.24 -1.66 14.95
N LEU A 131 -0.57 -0.44 15.37
CA LEU A 131 -1.94 -0.04 15.64
C LEU A 131 -2.50 0.75 14.44
N PRO A 132 -3.61 0.29 13.82
CA PRO A 132 -4.33 1.07 12.83
C PRO A 132 -4.77 2.41 13.41
N LEU A 133 -4.64 3.47 12.63
CA LEU A 133 -5.08 4.81 12.99
C LEU A 133 -5.77 5.49 11.81
N ALA A 134 -6.62 6.46 12.11
CA ALA A 134 -7.31 7.27 11.11
C ALA A 134 -7.21 8.75 11.48
N TYR A 135 -7.05 9.60 10.45
CA TYR A 135 -7.10 11.05 10.60
C TYR A 135 -8.50 11.54 10.26
N LYS A 136 -9.09 12.35 11.15
CA LYS A 136 -10.41 12.96 10.95
C LYS A 136 -10.43 13.92 9.75
N GLN A 137 -9.30 14.56 9.47
CA GLN A 137 -9.11 15.51 8.36
C GLN A 137 -9.02 14.84 6.99
N GLU A 138 -8.66 13.55 6.97
CA GLU A 138 -8.68 12.73 5.77
C GLU A 138 -10.10 12.18 5.54
N LYS A 139 -10.29 10.86 5.65
CA LYS A 139 -11.61 10.22 5.49
C LYS A 139 -12.22 9.77 6.82
N GLY A 140 -11.50 9.89 7.94
CA GLY A 140 -11.98 9.50 9.27
C GLY A 140 -12.25 8.00 9.46
N VAL A 141 -11.79 7.15 8.53
CA VAL A 141 -11.97 5.70 8.55
C VAL A 141 -10.61 4.99 8.53
N LEU A 142 -10.54 3.82 9.19
CA LEU A 142 -9.30 3.06 9.33
C LEU A 142 -8.78 2.46 8.02
N VAL A 143 -9.69 2.00 7.17
CA VAL A 143 -9.36 1.49 5.83
C VAL A 143 -10.00 2.39 4.79
N GLN A 144 -9.18 2.94 3.90
CA GLN A 144 -9.58 3.93 2.92
C GLN A 144 -9.56 3.35 1.51
N GLU A 145 -10.57 3.69 0.71
CA GLU A 145 -10.55 3.41 -0.72
C GLU A 145 -9.66 4.43 -1.44
N ILE A 146 -8.78 3.92 -2.30
CA ILE A 146 -7.95 4.71 -3.21
C ILE A 146 -8.44 4.42 -4.62
N THR A 147 -9.14 5.40 -5.20
CA THR A 147 -9.83 5.26 -6.48
C THR A 147 -9.95 6.62 -7.15
N PRO A 148 -9.83 6.73 -8.47
CA PRO A 148 -10.14 7.95 -9.19
C PRO A 148 -11.57 8.42 -8.92
N VAL A 149 -11.73 9.68 -8.50
CA VAL A 149 -13.03 10.32 -8.28
C VAL A 149 -13.30 11.30 -9.43
N PRO A 150 -14.44 11.19 -10.13
CA PRO A 150 -14.80 12.12 -11.19
C PRO A 150 -14.77 13.58 -10.70
N GLY A 151 -14.17 14.46 -11.49
CA GLY A 151 -13.95 15.87 -11.16
C GLY A 151 -12.69 16.15 -10.32
N LYS A 152 -11.98 15.11 -9.86
CA LYS A 152 -10.69 15.23 -9.16
C LYS A 152 -9.50 14.79 -10.02
N GLU A 153 -9.67 14.60 -11.34
CA GLU A 153 -8.65 13.99 -12.20
C GLU A 153 -7.30 14.73 -12.15
N ARG A 154 -7.33 16.05 -11.94
CA ARG A 154 -6.13 16.92 -11.87
C ARG A 154 -5.59 17.12 -10.44
N SER A 155 -6.17 16.51 -9.42
CA SER A 155 -5.70 16.66 -8.03
C SER A 155 -4.46 15.82 -7.77
N LEU A 156 -3.48 16.40 -7.07
CA LEU A 156 -2.35 15.65 -6.52
C LEU A 156 -2.79 14.96 -5.21
N SER A 157 -3.68 13.98 -5.32
CA SER A 157 -4.21 13.21 -4.18
C SER A 157 -4.51 11.75 -4.56
N ASN A 158 -4.84 10.93 -3.57
CA ASN A 158 -5.26 9.53 -3.74
C ASN A 158 -6.60 9.34 -4.49
N GLU A 159 -7.27 10.43 -4.84
CA GLU A 159 -8.50 10.45 -5.65
C GLU A 159 -8.27 10.96 -7.09
N GLY A 160 -7.06 11.45 -7.36
CA GLY A 160 -6.69 12.01 -8.65
C GLY A 160 -6.27 10.96 -9.68
N SER A 161 -5.92 11.42 -10.86
CA SER A 161 -5.38 10.57 -11.94
C SER A 161 -4.13 11.16 -12.58
N VAL A 162 -3.55 12.20 -11.97
CA VAL A 162 -2.26 12.76 -12.34
C VAL A 162 -1.13 12.05 -11.62
N SER A 163 0.10 12.26 -12.12
CA SER A 163 1.28 11.68 -11.49
C SER A 163 1.50 12.25 -10.10
N LEU A 164 1.42 11.38 -9.10
CA LEU A 164 1.72 11.70 -7.72
C LEU A 164 3.24 11.57 -7.52
N GLY A 165 3.90 12.69 -7.21
CA GLY A 165 5.33 12.67 -6.94
C GLY A 165 5.68 11.86 -5.67
N TYR A 166 6.95 11.49 -5.53
CA TYR A 166 7.45 10.87 -4.30
C TYR A 166 7.21 11.79 -3.09
N HIS A 167 6.62 11.24 -2.04
CA HIS A 167 6.36 11.96 -0.80
C HIS A 167 6.29 10.99 0.39
N THR A 168 6.44 11.55 1.58
CA THR A 168 6.08 10.88 2.84
C THR A 168 4.67 11.31 3.20
N ASP A 169 3.79 10.36 3.49
CA ASP A 169 2.45 10.66 3.97
C ASP A 169 2.45 11.47 5.26
N GLU A 170 1.56 12.45 5.32
CA GLU A 170 1.40 13.35 6.47
C GLU A 170 2.71 14.00 6.95
N ALA A 171 3.63 14.31 6.02
CA ALA A 171 4.93 14.91 6.34
C ALA A 171 4.83 16.26 7.08
N ILE A 172 3.67 16.91 7.05
CA ILE A 172 3.38 18.14 7.80
C ILE A 172 3.14 17.90 9.29
N LEU A 173 2.74 16.69 9.70
CA LEU A 173 2.44 16.38 11.10
C LEU A 173 3.72 16.24 11.93
N LYS A 174 3.60 16.37 13.26
CA LYS A 174 4.71 16.01 14.17
C LYS A 174 4.97 14.51 14.08
N ARG A 175 6.23 14.09 14.24
CA ARG A 175 6.65 12.69 14.08
C ARG A 175 5.81 11.69 14.90
N CYS A 176 5.44 12.03 16.13
CA CYS A 176 4.61 11.18 17.00
C CYS A 176 3.16 10.99 16.51
N TYR A 177 2.72 11.77 15.52
CA TYR A 177 1.38 11.68 14.94
C TYR A 177 1.42 11.21 13.49
N ARG A 178 2.60 10.90 12.91
CA ARG A 178 2.69 10.36 11.56
C ARG A 178 2.44 8.86 11.58
N PRO A 179 1.86 8.28 10.52
CA PRO A 179 1.80 6.84 10.42
C PRO A 179 3.23 6.30 10.28
N GLU A 180 3.58 5.24 10.99
CA GLU A 180 4.90 4.61 10.82
C GLU A 180 4.97 3.81 9.51
N PHE A 181 3.89 3.10 9.21
CA PHE A 181 3.75 2.28 8.02
C PHE A 181 2.43 2.54 7.31
N LEU A 182 2.44 2.26 6.02
CA LEU A 182 1.26 2.24 5.18
C LEU A 182 1.09 0.86 4.55
N PHE A 183 -0.15 0.38 4.58
CA PHE A 183 -0.55 -0.89 3.99
C PHE A 183 -1.48 -0.61 2.80
N LEU A 184 -1.04 -0.95 1.60
CA LEU A 184 -1.83 -0.82 0.38
C LEU A 184 -2.18 -2.19 -0.17
N LEU A 185 -3.46 -2.45 -0.42
CA LEU A 185 -3.95 -3.67 -1.04
C LEU A 185 -4.55 -3.38 -2.42
N GLY A 186 -3.95 -3.93 -3.47
CA GLY A 186 -4.50 -3.88 -4.82
C GLY A 186 -5.69 -4.81 -4.97
N LEU A 187 -6.89 -4.24 -5.15
CA LEU A 187 -8.14 -4.98 -5.32
C LEU A 187 -8.52 -5.16 -6.80
N ILE A 188 -8.46 -4.07 -7.55
CA ILE A 188 -8.78 -4.06 -8.99
C ILE A 188 -7.66 -3.35 -9.70
N MET A 189 -6.86 -4.09 -10.46
CA MET A 189 -5.97 -3.51 -11.46
C MET A 189 -6.64 -3.61 -12.81
N ILE A 190 -7.37 -2.56 -13.20
CA ILE A 190 -7.87 -2.46 -14.57
C ILE A 190 -6.67 -2.09 -15.44
N GLN A 191 -6.20 -3.07 -16.22
CA GLN A 191 -5.25 -2.80 -17.29
C GLN A 191 -5.95 -1.92 -18.33
N ILE A 192 -5.71 -0.61 -18.28
CA ILE A 192 -6.12 0.27 -19.37
C ILE A 192 -5.30 -0.17 -20.58
N HIS A 193 -5.98 -0.65 -21.62
CA HIS A 193 -5.38 -1.21 -22.82
C HIS A 193 -4.51 -0.14 -23.51
N LEU A 194 -3.19 -0.22 -23.32
CA LEU A 194 -2.20 0.49 -24.12
C LEU A 194 -1.54 -0.52 -25.07
N PRO A 195 -1.30 -0.21 -26.37
CA PRO A 195 -0.88 -1.19 -27.38
C PRO A 195 0.55 -1.73 -27.25
N ILE A 196 1.22 -1.56 -26.11
CA ILE A 196 2.63 -1.89 -25.95
C ILE A 196 2.77 -2.71 -24.67
N LEU A 197 3.40 -3.88 -24.81
CA LEU A 197 3.55 -4.98 -23.84
C LEU A 197 2.44 -6.04 -23.90
N GLN A 198 2.25 -6.61 -25.09
CA GLN A 198 1.96 -8.04 -25.16
C GLN A 198 3.19 -8.79 -24.68
N ASN A 199 3.15 -9.30 -23.45
CA ASN A 199 3.77 -10.54 -22.96
C ASN A 199 3.89 -10.51 -21.43
N SER A 200 2.76 -10.58 -20.73
CA SER A 200 2.71 -11.32 -19.47
C SER A 200 1.28 -11.74 -19.18
N THR A 201 1.14 -12.98 -18.73
CA THR A 201 -0.08 -13.74 -18.53
C THR A 201 -1.08 -13.06 -17.59
N LYS A 202 -2.36 -13.16 -17.97
CA LYS A 202 -3.54 -12.80 -17.18
C LYS A 202 -3.60 -13.58 -15.87
N HIS A 203 -3.08 -13.03 -14.78
CA HIS A 203 -3.54 -13.35 -13.43
C HIS A 203 -3.46 -12.10 -12.57
N SER A 204 -4.62 -11.61 -12.13
CA SER A 204 -4.74 -10.56 -11.11
C SER A 204 -4.31 -11.16 -9.78
N GLN A 205 -3.01 -11.07 -9.47
CA GLN A 205 -2.53 -11.34 -8.11
C GLN A 205 -2.86 -10.13 -7.25
N ASN A 206 -3.62 -10.32 -6.18
CA ASN A 206 -3.83 -9.26 -5.20
C ASN A 206 -2.52 -9.03 -4.46
N LEU A 207 -2.17 -7.77 -4.29
CA LEU A 207 -0.88 -7.38 -3.76
C LEU A 207 -1.08 -6.53 -2.51
N VAL A 208 -0.49 -6.94 -1.39
CA VAL A 208 -0.24 -6.02 -0.28
C VAL A 208 1.17 -5.48 -0.39
N ARG A 209 1.28 -4.16 -0.39
CA ARG A 209 2.53 -3.43 -0.23
C ARG A 209 2.52 -2.73 1.12
N VAL A 210 3.48 -3.08 1.98
CA VAL A 210 3.70 -2.42 3.27
C VAL A 210 4.95 -1.57 3.17
N THR A 211 4.90 -0.29 3.51
CA THR A 211 6.10 0.59 3.44
C THR A 211 6.24 1.45 4.69
N ASP A 212 7.47 1.71 5.12
CA ASP A 212 7.81 2.70 6.14
C ASP A 212 7.73 4.11 5.55
N THR A 213 6.98 5.01 6.20
CA THR A 213 6.81 6.40 5.74
C THR A 213 8.01 7.28 6.10
N SER A 214 8.87 6.83 7.02
CA SER A 214 10.03 7.57 7.54
C SER A 214 11.18 7.67 6.55
N TYR A 215 11.22 6.80 5.52
CA TYR A 215 12.25 6.81 4.51
C TYR A 215 11.81 7.63 3.29
N SER A 216 12.49 8.75 3.05
CA SER A 216 12.19 9.75 2.01
C SER A 216 12.24 9.27 0.55
N ASN A 217 12.56 7.99 0.32
CA ASN A 217 12.84 7.45 -1.01
C ASN A 217 11.94 6.27 -1.39
N LEU A 218 10.92 5.96 -0.58
CA LEU A 218 10.14 4.77 -0.77
C LEU A 218 8.76 5.03 -1.36
N CYS A 219 8.64 4.65 -2.63
CA CYS A 219 7.57 5.02 -3.54
C CYS A 219 6.24 4.31 -3.23
N PHE A 220 5.14 5.03 -3.43
CA PHE A 220 3.86 4.45 -3.82
C PHE A 220 3.53 4.80 -5.26
N GLU A 221 3.95 3.93 -6.18
CA GLU A 221 3.16 3.70 -7.38
C GLU A 221 2.22 2.52 -7.07
N LEU A 222 0.95 2.80 -6.81
CA LEU A 222 -0.09 2.00 -7.43
C LEU A 222 0.00 2.39 -8.90
N ASN A 223 0.54 1.50 -9.73
CA ASN A 223 0.89 1.82 -11.10
C ASN A 223 -0.39 2.10 -11.92
N CYS A 224 -0.81 3.36 -11.91
CA CYS A 224 -1.64 3.99 -12.91
C CYS A 224 -0.76 4.89 -13.78
N GLN A 225 0.41 4.46 -14.26
CA GLN A 225 1.18 5.24 -15.23
C GLN A 225 1.85 4.40 -16.31
N GLY A 226 1.43 4.66 -17.55
CA GLY A 226 2.36 4.66 -18.68
C GLY A 226 2.61 6.11 -19.08
N LEU A 227 3.81 6.61 -18.86
CA LEU A 227 4.30 7.89 -19.37
C LEU A 227 5.63 7.59 -20.09
N LEU A 228 5.75 8.01 -21.35
CA LEU A 228 7.04 8.06 -22.06
C LEU A 228 7.37 9.51 -22.36
N THR A 229 8.57 9.92 -21.94
CA THR A 229 9.28 11.10 -22.44
C THR A 229 10.27 10.66 -23.52
N CYS A 230 10.28 11.35 -24.66
CA CYS A 230 11.38 11.55 -25.62
C CYS A 230 10.81 12.45 -26.74
N GLY A 231 11.40 13.50 -27.30
CA GLY A 231 12.70 14.14 -27.24
C GLY A 231 12.59 15.40 -28.14
N MET A 232 13.61 16.27 -28.11
CA MET A 232 13.70 17.51 -28.89
C MET A 232 13.68 17.28 -30.43
N GLU A 233 13.50 18.40 -31.16
CA GLU A 233 13.59 18.68 -32.62
C GLU A 233 12.22 18.68 -33.35
N LYS A 234 11.74 19.75 -33.98
CA LYS A 234 12.34 21.00 -34.51
C LYS A 234 11.47 22.23 -34.23
#